data_AF-A0A8H4XDU1-F1
#
_entry.id   AF-A0A8H4XDU1-F1
#
_cell.length_a   1.000
_cell.length_b   1.000
_cell.length_c   1.000
_cell.angle_alpha   90.00
_cell.angle_beta   90.00
_cell.angle_gamma   90.00
#
_symmetry.space_group_name_H-M   'P 1'
#
loop_
_entity.id
_entity.type
_entity.pdbx_description
1 polymer ?
#
loop_
_entity_poly.entity_id
_entity_poly.type
_entity_poly.pdbx_seq_one_letter_code
_entity_poly.pdbx_strand_id
1 'polypeptide(L)'
;MLINRPSTPPMQRLSRGPHKSACNKIKKARAKLAQEDGLVRNATQDFMTPANAFETHVGRFWGIMSTRDYMRARFALADHLRLLGTLDGVHEALDHMQDMLRLCRSDNMGLRDIVPAMMLRLDLDQECYDFVKWWATCDPDGRYDWSDMTLPHLNIRGADVFEDPGFLCEHPALNHCVAILLLKLKLLVDIRNLKMTRRVLASRRLPLDLWASIEQSVVRSSLSANLYKESYESLIKKEMELLNQTRLLGAAVVKANSNFMFFLFDPDEALCEKPEAYSMGSWEEMALGLQNSYAAWWETEGVLDLLNDARACAARDSEDEIEEMLECEASRSGTRTPKEMLEDVSVNRIWGYIDWAVENASYLGPWSERPSERHTRENKEIYARILAEEAEMEDSLDEGVWSGDEY
;
A
#
# COMPACT_ATOMS: atom_id res chain seq x y z
N MET A 1 -11.76 -18.67 -1.82
CA MET A 1 -10.76 -19.75 -1.88
C MET A 1 -9.66 -19.40 -0.90
N LEU A 2 -9.36 -20.27 0.07
CA LEU A 2 -8.09 -20.16 0.80
C LEU A 2 -7.00 -20.62 -0.16
N ILE A 3 -6.51 -19.69 -0.98
CA ILE A 3 -5.23 -19.90 -1.66
C ILE A 3 -4.24 -20.06 -0.51
N ASN A 4 -3.67 -21.25 -0.36
CA ASN A 4 -2.54 -21.50 0.53
C ASN A 4 -1.38 -20.63 0.02
N ARG A 5 -1.38 -19.34 0.39
CA ARG A 5 -0.30 -18.42 0.08
C ARG A 5 0.87 -18.84 0.96
N PRO A 6 2.05 -19.14 0.39
CA PRO A 6 3.23 -19.38 1.20
C PRO A 6 3.51 -18.17 2.09
N SER A 7 3.95 -18.43 3.32
CA SER A 7 4.23 -17.45 4.38
C SER A 7 5.35 -16.45 4.05
N THR A 8 6.05 -16.64 2.93
CA THR A 8 7.15 -15.78 2.46
C THR A 8 6.87 -15.30 1.03
N PRO A 9 7.00 -13.99 0.73
CA PRO A 9 6.90 -13.42 -0.60
C PRO A 9 7.77 -14.14 -1.64
N PRO A 10 7.46 -14.04 -2.95
CA PRO A 10 8.23 -14.67 -4.03
C PRO A 10 9.74 -14.37 -3.96
N MET A 11 10.12 -13.15 -3.58
CA MET A 11 11.50 -12.71 -3.42
C MET A 11 12.25 -13.38 -2.24
N GLN A 12 11.52 -13.93 -1.24
CA GLN A 12 12.08 -14.46 0.00
C GLN A 12 12.24 -15.99 0.02
N ARG A 13 11.99 -16.69 -1.10
CA ARG A 13 12.22 -18.14 -1.22
C ARG A 13 13.72 -18.47 -1.28
N LEU A 14 14.40 -18.45 -0.15
CA LEU A 14 15.78 -18.92 -0.06
C LEU A 14 15.81 -20.43 0.21
N SER A 15 16.19 -21.23 -0.79
CA SER A 15 16.63 -22.61 -0.55
C SER A 15 17.93 -22.62 0.29
N ARG A 16 18.35 -23.79 0.80
CA ARG A 16 19.54 -23.91 1.69
C ARG A 16 20.83 -23.28 1.14
N GLY A 17 21.00 -23.23 -0.18
CA GLY A 17 22.14 -22.57 -0.85
C GLY A 17 22.09 -21.03 -0.79
N PRO A 18 21.01 -20.40 -1.29
CA PRO A 18 20.76 -18.96 -1.17
C PRO A 18 20.85 -18.40 0.25
N HIS A 19 20.36 -19.12 1.27
CA HIS A 19 20.46 -18.70 2.67
C HIS A 19 21.92 -18.54 3.13
N LYS A 20 22.81 -19.49 2.80
CA LYS A 20 24.25 -19.40 3.12
C LYS A 20 24.91 -18.17 2.48
N SER A 21 24.51 -17.82 1.26
CA SER A 21 24.99 -16.62 0.56
C SER A 21 24.55 -15.35 1.29
N ALA A 22 23.27 -15.26 1.68
CA ALA A 22 22.72 -14.13 2.42
C ALA A 22 23.41 -13.94 3.79
N CYS A 23 23.59 -15.01 4.57
CA CYS A 23 24.31 -14.94 5.85
C CYS A 23 25.76 -14.45 5.69
N ASN A 24 26.45 -14.88 4.63
CA ASN A 24 27.81 -14.42 4.36
C ASN A 24 27.86 -12.92 4.01
N LYS A 25 26.86 -12.40 3.29
CA LYS A 25 26.73 -10.95 3.01
C LYS A 25 26.52 -10.17 4.30
N ILE A 26 25.59 -10.61 5.16
CA ILE A 26 25.33 -10.00 6.48
C ILE A 26 26.60 -10.02 7.33
N LYS A 27 27.31 -11.15 7.42
CA LYS A 27 28.56 -11.25 8.18
C LYS A 27 29.61 -10.24 7.70
N LYS A 28 29.78 -10.07 6.39
CA LYS A 28 30.69 -9.09 5.81
C LYS A 28 30.24 -7.65 6.10
N ALA A 29 28.94 -7.37 5.97
CA ALA A 29 28.37 -6.06 6.25
C ALA A 29 28.54 -5.66 7.73
N ARG A 30 28.34 -6.59 8.67
CA ARG A 30 28.62 -6.37 10.10
C ARG A 30 30.09 -6.03 10.36
N ALA A 31 31.01 -6.78 9.77
CA ALA A 31 32.44 -6.53 9.92
C ALA A 31 32.83 -5.15 9.35
N LYS A 32 32.27 -4.77 8.21
CA LYS A 32 32.49 -3.45 7.61
C LYS A 32 31.92 -2.33 8.47
N LEU A 33 30.68 -2.48 8.97
CA LEU A 33 30.08 -1.51 9.88
C LEU A 33 30.92 -1.32 11.15
N ALA A 34 31.41 -2.41 11.76
CA ALA A 34 32.26 -2.34 12.94
C ALA A 34 33.60 -1.63 12.66
N GLN A 35 34.18 -1.84 11.46
CA GLN A 35 35.37 -1.12 11.03
C GLN A 35 35.11 0.38 10.91
N GLU A 36 34.06 0.79 10.20
CA GLU A 36 33.72 2.20 10.01
C GLU A 36 33.31 2.88 11.33
N ASP A 37 32.60 2.17 12.21
CA ASP A 37 32.28 2.66 13.56
C ASP A 37 33.56 3.00 14.34
N GLY A 38 34.55 2.10 14.29
CA GLY A 38 35.86 2.32 14.90
C GLY A 38 36.61 3.51 14.31
N LEU A 39 36.51 3.74 13.00
CA LEU A 39 37.13 4.90 12.34
C LEU A 39 36.48 6.21 12.77
N VAL A 40 35.15 6.26 12.87
CA VAL A 40 34.41 7.46 13.30
C VAL A 40 34.67 7.78 14.77
N ARG A 41 34.71 6.78 15.65
CA ARG A 41 34.98 6.98 17.10
C ARG A 41 36.40 7.46 17.36
N ASN A 42 37.37 6.91 16.65
CA ASN A 42 38.79 7.17 16.88
C ASN A 42 39.37 8.19 15.89
N ALA A 43 38.52 8.94 15.19
CA ALA A 43 38.95 9.94 14.24
C ALA A 43 39.77 11.05 14.94
N THR A 44 40.98 11.29 14.43
CA THR A 44 41.77 12.45 14.83
C THR A 44 41.17 13.70 14.21
N GLN A 45 40.94 14.74 15.01
CA GLN A 45 40.38 15.99 14.51
C GLN A 45 41.32 16.65 13.47
N ASP A 46 40.76 17.03 12.32
CA ASP A 46 41.40 17.88 11.33
C ASP A 46 40.40 18.91 10.77
N PHE A 47 40.79 19.66 9.74
CA PHE A 47 39.93 20.70 9.14
C PHE A 47 38.63 20.15 8.53
N MET A 48 38.59 18.89 8.10
CA MET A 48 37.45 18.25 7.43
C MET A 48 36.77 17.16 8.28
N THR A 49 37.43 16.70 9.35
CA THR A 49 37.04 15.56 10.15
C THR A 49 36.93 15.95 11.62
N PRO A 50 35.73 15.89 12.22
CA PRO A 50 35.59 16.10 13.65
C PRO A 50 36.07 14.88 14.46
N ALA A 51 36.64 15.12 15.64
CA ALA A 51 36.85 14.05 16.61
C ALA A 51 35.52 13.60 17.22
N ASN A 52 35.33 12.29 17.35
CA ASN A 52 34.15 11.64 17.93
C ASN A 52 32.81 12.21 17.42
N ALA A 53 32.56 12.07 16.12
CA ALA A 53 31.37 12.64 15.46
C ALA A 53 30.04 12.16 16.09
N PHE A 54 30.01 10.97 16.71
CA PHE A 54 28.84 10.41 17.38
C PHE A 54 28.30 11.26 18.52
N GLU A 55 29.11 12.10 19.16
CA GLU A 55 28.67 12.98 20.24
C GLU A 55 28.52 14.42 19.77
N THR A 56 29.38 14.86 18.86
CA THR A 56 29.51 16.28 18.51
C THR A 56 28.67 16.67 17.28
N HIS A 57 28.27 15.72 16.44
CA HIS A 57 27.66 16.00 15.14
C HIS A 57 26.42 15.17 14.82
N VAL A 58 25.73 14.63 15.84
CA VAL A 58 24.43 13.96 15.68
C VAL A 58 23.46 14.87 14.92
N GLY A 59 22.69 14.28 14.00
CA GLY A 59 21.76 14.98 13.12
C GLY A 59 22.39 15.51 11.83
N ARG A 60 23.72 15.64 11.78
CA ARG A 60 24.47 16.26 10.66
C ARG A 60 25.45 15.31 9.98
N PHE A 61 25.36 14.00 10.22
CA PHE A 61 26.36 13.03 9.74
C PHE A 61 26.62 13.16 8.24
N TRP A 62 25.58 13.23 7.40
CA TRP A 62 25.78 13.29 5.95
C TRP A 62 26.56 14.53 5.46
N GLY A 63 26.50 15.63 6.19
CA GLY A 63 27.29 16.84 5.91
C GLY A 63 28.79 16.63 6.11
N ILE A 64 29.19 15.62 6.89
CA ILE A 64 30.59 15.31 7.20
C ILE A 64 31.06 14.19 6.29
N MET A 65 32.04 14.49 5.43
CA MET A 65 32.53 13.51 4.45
C MET A 65 33.04 12.22 5.09
N SER A 66 33.75 12.31 6.22
CA SER A 66 34.36 11.16 6.90
C SER A 66 33.36 10.21 7.58
N THR A 67 32.10 10.62 7.79
CA THR A 67 31.07 9.72 8.37
C THR A 67 30.17 9.08 7.32
N ARG A 68 30.28 9.48 6.04
CA ARG A 68 29.45 8.93 4.95
C ARG A 68 29.68 7.45 4.73
N ASP A 69 30.91 6.97 4.88
CA ASP A 69 31.23 5.56 4.69
C ASP A 69 30.65 4.70 5.81
N TYR A 70 30.59 5.22 7.03
CA TYR A 70 29.83 4.63 8.13
C TYR A 70 28.34 4.54 7.81
N MET A 71 27.71 5.64 7.35
CA MET A 71 26.29 5.67 7.00
C MET A 71 25.96 4.65 5.88
N ARG A 72 26.80 4.58 4.84
CA ARG A 72 26.66 3.60 3.75
C ARG A 72 26.83 2.16 4.23
N ALA A 73 27.83 1.89 5.09
CA ALA A 73 28.04 0.57 5.65
C ALA A 73 26.87 0.13 6.53
N ARG A 74 26.29 1.06 7.30
CA ARG A 74 25.12 0.81 8.13
C ARG A 74 23.87 0.52 7.30
N PHE A 75 23.63 1.30 6.25
CA PHE A 75 22.55 1.04 5.30
C PHE A 75 22.69 -0.33 4.63
N ALA A 76 23.88 -0.68 4.13
CA ALA A 76 24.11 -1.96 3.48
C ALA A 76 23.82 -3.15 4.40
N LEU A 77 24.11 -3.03 5.70
CA LEU A 77 23.73 -4.04 6.69
C LEU A 77 22.20 -4.10 6.86
N ALA A 78 21.55 -2.95 7.09
CA ALA A 78 20.09 -2.87 7.26
C ALA A 78 19.35 -3.42 6.03
N ASP A 79 19.84 -3.12 4.83
CA ASP A 79 19.28 -3.57 3.56
C ASP A 79 19.38 -5.10 3.41
N HIS A 80 20.54 -5.69 3.73
CA HIS A 80 20.68 -7.15 3.74
C HIS A 80 19.79 -7.83 4.78
N LEU A 81 19.60 -7.20 5.95
CA LEU A 81 18.75 -7.72 7.03
C LEU A 81 17.27 -7.69 6.66
N ARG A 82 16.75 -6.57 6.11
CA ARG A 82 15.34 -6.47 5.71
C ARG A 82 15.00 -7.44 4.57
N LEU A 83 15.92 -7.63 3.62
CA LEU A 83 15.76 -8.51 2.45
C LEU A 83 15.85 -9.99 2.81
N LEU A 84 16.44 -10.34 3.96
CA LEU A 84 16.42 -11.71 4.47
C LEU A 84 14.98 -12.18 4.79
N GLY A 85 14.08 -11.25 5.11
CA GLY A 85 12.65 -11.53 5.29
C GLY A 85 12.28 -12.13 6.65
N THR A 86 13.24 -12.34 7.56
CA THR A 86 12.98 -12.85 8.91
C THR A 86 12.53 -11.73 9.85
N LEU A 87 11.64 -12.02 10.80
CA LEU A 87 11.17 -11.06 11.80
C LEU A 87 12.32 -10.34 12.53
N ASP A 88 13.31 -11.08 13.04
CA ASP A 88 14.47 -10.52 13.73
C ASP A 88 15.30 -9.60 12.83
N GLY A 89 15.48 -10.00 11.56
CA GLY A 89 16.19 -9.19 10.56
C GLY A 89 15.45 -7.90 10.23
N VAL A 90 14.12 -7.92 10.15
CA VAL A 90 13.31 -6.71 9.90
C VAL A 90 13.37 -5.77 11.11
N HIS A 91 13.28 -6.30 12.33
CA HIS A 91 13.48 -5.51 13.56
C HIS A 91 14.85 -4.85 13.58
N GLU A 92 15.92 -5.62 13.38
CA GLU A 92 17.28 -5.09 13.43
C GLU A 92 17.54 -4.08 12.30
N ALA A 93 16.98 -4.30 11.11
CA ALA A 93 17.04 -3.33 10.01
C ALA A 93 16.36 -2.02 10.38
N LEU A 94 15.18 -2.08 11.01
CA LEU A 94 14.46 -0.89 11.48
C LEU A 94 15.27 -0.12 12.52
N ASP A 95 15.88 -0.80 13.50
CA ASP A 95 16.76 -0.17 14.50
C ASP A 95 17.94 0.56 13.84
N HIS A 96 18.56 -0.07 12.84
CA HIS A 96 19.63 0.56 12.08
C HIS A 96 19.16 1.81 11.34
N MET A 97 18.02 1.76 10.65
CA MET A 97 17.49 2.88 9.87
C MET A 97 17.00 4.03 10.77
N GLN A 98 16.35 3.74 11.89
CA GLN A 98 15.93 4.75 12.86
C GLN A 98 17.13 5.49 13.47
N ASP A 99 18.20 4.78 13.82
CA ASP A 99 19.41 5.45 14.31
C ASP A 99 20.08 6.27 13.20
N MET A 100 20.06 5.81 11.94
CA MET A 100 20.54 6.61 10.83
C MET A 100 19.74 7.91 10.64
N LEU A 101 18.42 7.89 10.80
CA LEU A 101 17.57 9.09 10.80
C LEU A 101 17.88 10.02 11.99
N ARG A 102 18.27 9.48 13.14
CA ARG A 102 18.79 10.29 14.26
C ARG A 102 20.13 10.93 13.92
N LEU A 103 21.03 10.20 13.26
CA LEU A 103 22.35 10.68 12.86
C LEU A 103 22.30 11.68 11.70
N CYS A 104 21.30 11.58 10.83
CA CYS A 104 21.07 12.44 9.67
C CYS A 104 19.59 12.81 9.57
N ARG A 105 19.20 13.93 10.20
CA ARG A 105 17.79 14.36 10.27
C ARG A 105 17.21 14.75 8.92
N SER A 106 18.06 15.27 8.02
CA SER A 106 17.70 15.60 6.64
C SER A 106 17.49 14.39 5.74
N ASP A 107 17.71 13.16 6.24
CA ASP A 107 17.53 11.90 5.53
C ASP A 107 18.07 11.88 4.09
N ASN A 108 19.35 12.23 3.94
CA ASN A 108 19.97 12.31 2.61
C ASN A 108 20.10 10.95 1.90
N MET A 109 19.80 9.84 2.58
CA MET A 109 19.83 8.48 2.01
C MET A 109 18.43 7.94 1.69
N GLY A 110 17.36 8.71 1.92
CA GLY A 110 16.00 8.32 1.56
C GLY A 110 15.42 7.18 2.40
N LEU A 111 15.83 7.05 3.65
CA LEU A 111 15.35 6.00 4.55
C LEU A 111 13.87 6.17 4.93
N ARG A 112 13.35 7.40 4.90
CA ARG A 112 11.94 7.71 5.18
C ARG A 112 10.96 7.03 4.24
N ASP A 113 11.42 6.58 3.07
CA ASP A 113 10.63 5.84 2.10
C ASP A 113 10.60 4.34 2.38
N ILE A 114 11.54 3.82 3.16
CA ILE A 114 11.68 2.38 3.47
C ILE A 114 11.06 2.05 4.83
N VAL A 115 11.27 2.94 5.81
CA VAL A 115 10.88 2.73 7.21
C VAL A 115 9.38 2.43 7.42
N PRO A 116 8.42 3.13 6.79
CA PRO A 116 6.99 2.89 7.03
C PRO A 116 6.57 1.45 6.72
N ALA A 117 7.02 0.89 5.59
CA ALA A 117 6.69 -0.48 5.22
C ALA A 117 7.26 -1.51 6.21
N MET A 118 8.45 -1.26 6.76
CA MET A 118 9.02 -2.15 7.79
C MET A 118 8.24 -2.06 9.10
N MET A 119 7.79 -0.86 9.50
CA MET A 119 6.94 -0.69 10.69
C MET A 119 5.65 -1.51 10.57
N LEU A 120 5.00 -1.50 9.40
CA LEU A 120 3.77 -2.29 9.16
C LEU A 120 4.01 -3.80 9.22
N ARG A 121 5.18 -4.29 8.78
CA ARG A 121 5.57 -5.71 8.90
C ARG A 121 5.79 -6.15 10.34
N LEU A 122 6.06 -5.21 11.25
CA LEU A 122 6.28 -5.44 12.67
C LEU A 122 5.06 -5.10 13.54
N ASP A 123 3.91 -4.84 12.91
CA ASP A 123 2.68 -4.39 13.58
C ASP A 123 2.83 -3.10 14.41
N LEU A 124 3.84 -2.28 14.08
CA LEU A 124 4.06 -0.93 14.62
C LEU A 124 3.16 0.08 13.91
N ASP A 125 1.86 -0.22 13.89
CA ASP A 125 0.86 0.46 13.06
C ASP A 125 0.68 1.93 13.47
N GLN A 126 0.63 2.22 14.77
CA GLN A 126 0.52 3.60 15.27
C GLN A 126 1.78 4.40 14.95
N GLU A 127 2.95 3.81 15.19
CA GLU A 127 4.24 4.44 14.95
C GLU A 127 4.45 4.71 13.45
N CYS A 128 3.99 3.81 12.57
CA CYS A 128 3.98 4.03 11.14
C CYS A 128 3.17 5.27 10.77
N TYR A 129 1.95 5.39 11.31
CA TYR A 129 1.09 6.54 11.04
C TYR A 129 1.72 7.85 11.55
N ASP A 130 2.19 7.85 12.80
CA ASP A 130 2.84 9.00 13.42
C ASP A 130 4.10 9.45 12.65
N PHE A 131 4.89 8.49 12.18
CA PHE A 131 6.11 8.72 11.40
C PHE A 131 5.80 9.40 10.06
N VAL A 132 4.85 8.84 9.30
CA VAL A 132 4.47 9.40 7.99
C VAL A 132 3.84 10.77 8.16
N LYS A 133 2.93 10.92 9.14
CA LYS A 133 2.30 12.22 9.43
C LYS A 133 3.36 13.26 9.75
N TRP A 134 4.33 12.93 10.58
CA TRP A 134 5.39 13.87 10.92
C TRP A 134 6.15 14.35 9.69
N TRP A 135 6.60 13.44 8.82
CA TRP A 135 7.30 13.81 7.59
C TRP A 135 6.45 14.64 6.62
N ALA A 136 5.16 14.34 6.52
CA ALA A 136 4.25 15.06 5.64
C ALA A 136 3.94 16.48 6.15
N THR A 137 4.05 16.73 7.45
CA THR A 137 3.62 18.00 8.07
C THR A 137 4.72 18.80 8.76
N CYS A 138 5.96 18.31 8.84
CA CYS A 138 7.02 18.95 9.63
C CYS A 138 7.56 20.26 9.04
N ASP A 139 7.44 20.45 7.73
CA ASP A 139 8.03 21.59 7.01
C ASP A 139 7.02 22.24 6.04
N PRO A 140 5.89 22.77 6.54
CA PRO A 140 4.80 23.27 5.70
C PRO A 140 5.20 24.50 4.86
N ASP A 141 6.23 25.23 5.27
CA ASP A 141 6.71 26.46 4.63
C ASP A 141 8.11 26.34 4.01
N GLY A 142 8.72 25.15 4.05
CA GLY A 142 10.06 24.88 3.50
C GLY A 142 11.19 25.54 4.29
N ARG A 143 10.96 25.90 5.57
CA ARG A 143 11.90 26.63 6.43
C ARG A 143 12.42 25.81 7.60
N TYR A 144 12.13 24.52 7.66
CA TYR A 144 12.63 23.63 8.72
C TYR A 144 14.16 23.51 8.67
N ASP A 145 14.83 23.94 9.74
CA ASP A 145 16.28 23.81 9.87
C ASP A 145 16.66 22.41 10.38
N TRP A 146 17.00 21.53 9.44
CA TRP A 146 17.49 20.16 9.72
C TRP A 146 18.73 20.13 10.63
N SER A 147 19.48 21.23 10.69
CA SER A 147 20.68 21.35 11.51
C SER A 147 20.37 21.77 12.95
N ASP A 148 19.21 22.36 13.23
CA ASP A 148 18.85 22.84 14.57
C ASP A 148 18.27 21.71 15.43
N MET A 149 19.12 21.12 16.27
CA MET A 149 18.79 20.03 17.20
C MET A 149 17.76 20.38 18.29
N THR A 150 17.37 21.65 18.41
CA THR A 150 16.31 22.08 19.33
C THR A 150 14.91 21.94 18.72
N LEU A 151 14.81 21.88 17.37
CA LEU A 151 13.53 21.72 16.69
C LEU A 151 12.94 20.30 16.88
N PRO A 152 11.60 20.17 16.97
CA PRO A 152 10.96 18.87 17.14
C PRO A 152 11.25 17.93 15.97
N HIS A 153 11.65 16.69 16.24
CA HIS A 153 11.97 15.67 15.23
C HIS A 153 11.32 14.34 15.56
N LEU A 154 10.52 13.79 14.64
CA LEU A 154 9.77 12.54 14.80
C LEU A 154 9.01 12.46 16.13
N ASN A 155 8.38 13.57 16.52
CA ASN A 155 7.81 13.79 17.84
C ASN A 155 6.28 13.66 17.91
N ILE A 156 5.62 13.30 16.81
CA ILE A 156 4.20 12.95 16.82
C ILE A 156 4.05 11.58 17.51
N ARG A 157 3.07 11.48 18.41
CA ARG A 157 2.73 10.28 19.17
C ARG A 157 1.21 10.17 19.31
N GLY A 158 0.65 9.03 18.90
CA GLY A 158 -0.78 8.75 19.05
C GLY A 158 -1.67 9.68 18.21
N ALA A 159 -1.23 10.06 17.01
CA ALA A 159 -2.11 10.77 16.08
C ALA A 159 -3.31 9.89 15.72
N ASP A 160 -4.44 10.54 15.43
CA ASP A 160 -5.68 9.85 15.12
C ASP A 160 -5.56 9.16 13.76
N VAL A 161 -5.35 7.84 13.77
CA VAL A 161 -5.25 7.03 12.55
C VAL A 161 -6.55 7.04 11.76
N PHE A 162 -7.69 7.48 12.30
CA PHE A 162 -8.95 7.64 11.57
C PHE A 162 -9.19 9.06 11.06
N GLU A 163 -8.28 10.03 11.27
CA GLU A 163 -8.44 11.37 10.71
C GLU A 163 -8.32 11.38 9.17
N ASP A 164 -8.79 12.49 8.58
CA ASP A 164 -8.68 12.75 7.15
C ASP A 164 -7.20 12.75 6.70
N PRO A 165 -6.81 11.91 5.71
CA PRO A 165 -5.44 11.80 5.26
C PRO A 165 -5.04 12.89 4.25
N GLY A 166 -5.75 14.02 4.18
CA GLY A 166 -5.54 15.09 3.21
C GLY A 166 -4.11 15.65 3.18
N PHE A 167 -3.38 15.54 4.30
CA PHE A 167 -1.96 15.90 4.39
C PHE A 167 -1.04 15.10 3.44
N LEU A 168 -1.51 13.98 2.87
CA LEU A 168 -0.79 13.20 1.85
C LEU A 168 -1.26 13.47 0.42
N CYS A 169 -2.34 14.23 0.23
CA CYS A 169 -3.00 14.36 -1.09
C CYS A 169 -2.46 15.54 -1.92
N GLU A 170 -1.98 16.60 -1.27
CA GLU A 170 -1.48 17.79 -1.96
C GLU A 170 -0.18 17.49 -2.72
N HIS A 171 0.81 16.97 -1.99
CA HIS A 171 2.15 16.61 -2.49
C HIS A 171 2.45 15.14 -2.15
N PRO A 172 1.86 14.18 -2.88
CA PRO A 172 1.91 12.78 -2.50
C PRO A 172 3.31 12.18 -2.70
N ALA A 173 3.98 11.84 -1.59
CA ALA A 173 5.16 11.00 -1.62
C ALA A 173 4.72 9.53 -1.77
N LEU A 174 5.10 8.87 -2.87
CA LEU A 174 4.59 7.54 -3.24
C LEU A 174 4.67 6.53 -2.09
N ASN A 175 5.84 6.35 -1.48
CA ASN A 175 6.06 5.37 -0.41
C ASN A 175 5.18 5.65 0.84
N HIS A 176 4.96 6.93 1.17
CA HIS A 176 4.13 7.32 2.30
C HIS A 176 2.65 7.07 2.02
N CYS A 177 2.17 7.46 0.83
CA CYS A 177 0.80 7.18 0.40
C CYS A 177 0.54 5.66 0.38
N VAL A 178 1.46 4.87 -0.16
CA VAL A 178 1.37 3.40 -0.22
C VAL A 178 1.32 2.78 1.18
N ALA A 179 2.17 3.21 2.11
CA ALA A 179 2.18 2.69 3.47
C ALA A 179 0.88 3.01 4.21
N ILE A 180 0.39 4.25 4.13
CA ILE A 180 -0.86 4.63 4.80
C ILE A 180 -2.07 3.98 4.13
N LEU A 181 -2.07 3.83 2.80
CA LEU A 181 -3.09 3.06 2.10
C LEU A 181 -3.15 1.61 2.60
N LEU A 182 -2.01 0.94 2.73
CA LEU A 182 -1.93 -0.43 3.27
C LEU A 182 -2.46 -0.48 4.73
N LEU A 183 -2.06 0.47 5.57
CA LEU A 183 -2.55 0.57 6.95
C LEU A 183 -4.08 0.72 7.00
N LYS A 184 -4.66 1.63 6.21
CA LYS A 184 -6.12 1.83 6.17
C LYS A 184 -6.85 0.59 5.67
N LEU A 185 -6.31 -0.10 4.66
CA LEU A 185 -6.85 -1.38 4.16
C LEU A 185 -6.74 -2.50 5.21
N LYS A 186 -5.64 -2.56 5.99
CA LYS A 186 -5.48 -3.50 7.11
C LYS A 186 -6.59 -3.29 8.15
N LEU A 187 -6.83 -2.05 8.56
CA LEU A 187 -7.91 -1.71 9.50
C LEU A 187 -9.30 -2.02 8.93
N LEU A 188 -9.51 -1.78 7.63
CA LEU A 188 -10.77 -2.09 6.95
C LEU A 188 -11.05 -3.60 6.97
N VAL A 189 -10.03 -4.42 6.69
CA VAL A 189 -10.11 -5.89 6.77
C VAL A 189 -10.42 -6.35 8.21
N ASP A 190 -9.80 -5.76 9.23
CA ASP A 190 -10.08 -6.07 10.63
C ASP A 190 -11.54 -5.77 11.01
N ILE A 191 -12.05 -4.60 10.64
CA ILE A 191 -13.47 -4.23 10.89
C ILE A 191 -14.41 -5.20 10.17
N ARG A 192 -14.12 -5.54 8.91
CA ARG A 192 -14.89 -6.53 8.14
C ARG A 192 -14.92 -7.88 8.85
N ASN A 193 -13.74 -8.38 9.26
CA ASN A 193 -13.60 -9.65 9.96
C ASN A 193 -14.41 -9.66 11.25
N LEU A 194 -14.38 -8.57 12.02
CA LEU A 194 -15.12 -8.42 13.27
C LEU A 194 -16.64 -8.42 13.02
N LYS A 195 -17.13 -7.63 12.05
CA LYS A 195 -18.54 -7.61 11.66
C LYS A 195 -19.03 -8.98 11.20
N MET A 196 -18.21 -9.68 10.41
CA MET A 196 -18.53 -11.02 9.92
C MET A 196 -18.57 -12.04 11.04
N THR A 197 -17.60 -11.98 11.94
CA THR A 197 -17.55 -12.82 13.14
C THR A 197 -18.82 -12.64 13.97
N ARG A 198 -19.24 -11.41 14.24
CA ARG A 198 -20.50 -11.11 14.95
C ARG A 198 -21.73 -11.72 14.29
N ARG A 199 -21.85 -11.59 12.97
CA ARG A 199 -22.98 -12.18 12.21
C ARG A 199 -22.99 -13.70 12.30
N VAL A 200 -21.83 -14.33 12.18
CA VAL A 200 -21.71 -15.79 12.29
C VAL A 200 -22.02 -16.23 13.72
N LEU A 201 -21.44 -15.58 14.74
CA LEU A 201 -21.69 -15.90 16.15
C LEU A 201 -23.17 -15.76 16.52
N ALA A 202 -23.85 -14.70 16.04
CA ALA A 202 -25.29 -14.52 16.24
C ALA A 202 -26.15 -15.66 15.66
N SER A 203 -25.65 -16.35 14.63
CA SER A 203 -26.33 -17.52 14.05
C SER A 203 -26.01 -18.85 14.74
N ARG A 204 -25.08 -18.86 15.71
CA ARG A 204 -24.58 -20.07 16.38
C ARG A 204 -24.89 -20.07 17.88
N ARG A 205 -25.01 -21.26 18.46
CA ARG A 205 -25.17 -21.44 19.91
C ARG A 205 -23.79 -21.65 20.56
N LEU A 206 -23.04 -20.57 20.73
CA LEU A 206 -21.76 -20.56 21.45
C LEU A 206 -21.89 -19.79 22.77
N PRO A 207 -21.25 -20.23 23.87
CA PRO A 207 -21.19 -19.48 25.12
C PRO A 207 -20.62 -18.08 24.91
N LEU A 208 -21.21 -17.06 25.55
CA LEU A 208 -20.83 -15.64 25.37
C LEU A 208 -19.37 -15.37 25.70
N ASP A 209 -18.79 -16.09 26.68
CA ASP A 209 -17.39 -15.93 27.07
C ASP A 209 -16.42 -16.27 25.92
N LEU A 210 -16.80 -17.16 25.00
CA LEU A 210 -15.99 -17.48 23.82
C LEU A 210 -16.10 -16.43 22.72
N TRP A 211 -17.15 -15.60 22.72
CA TRP A 211 -17.34 -14.60 21.67
C TRP A 211 -16.23 -13.56 21.72
N ALA A 212 -15.94 -13.03 22.90
CA ALA A 212 -14.90 -12.03 23.08
C ALA A 212 -13.51 -12.55 22.65
N SER A 213 -13.19 -13.80 22.98
CA SER A 213 -11.91 -14.42 22.54
C SER A 213 -11.84 -14.60 21.04
N ILE A 214 -12.94 -15.02 20.39
CA ILE A 214 -12.99 -15.16 18.92
C ILE A 214 -12.87 -13.77 18.27
N GLU A 215 -13.63 -12.77 18.71
CA GLU A 215 -13.58 -11.41 18.19
C GLU A 215 -12.19 -10.77 18.33
N GLN A 216 -11.49 -11.00 19.43
CA GLN A 216 -10.11 -10.54 19.62
C GLN A 216 -9.12 -11.25 18.69
N SER A 217 -9.38 -12.51 18.34
CA SER A 217 -8.47 -13.30 17.50
C SER A 217 -8.56 -13.00 15.99
N VAL A 218 -9.63 -12.34 15.54
CA VAL A 218 -9.87 -12.06 14.11
C VAL A 218 -9.34 -10.70 13.66
N VAL A 219 -8.92 -9.85 14.60
CA VAL A 219 -8.26 -8.58 14.33
C VAL A 219 -6.75 -8.77 14.42
N ARG A 220 -6.01 -8.14 13.50
CA ARG A 220 -4.54 -8.23 13.45
C ARG A 220 -3.85 -6.98 13.97
N SER A 221 -4.38 -5.81 13.63
CA SER A 221 -3.76 -4.56 14.05
C SER A 221 -3.92 -4.35 15.56
N SER A 222 -2.86 -3.83 16.20
CA SER A 222 -2.92 -3.35 17.58
C SER A 222 -3.92 -2.20 17.75
N LEU A 223 -4.13 -1.38 16.70
CA LEU A 223 -5.13 -0.32 16.66
C LEU A 223 -6.56 -0.87 16.65
N SER A 224 -6.75 -2.06 16.08
CA SER A 224 -8.03 -2.76 16.03
C SER A 224 -8.36 -3.52 17.33
N ALA A 225 -7.40 -3.66 18.24
CA ALA A 225 -7.50 -4.54 19.41
C ALA A 225 -8.66 -4.19 20.36
N ASN A 226 -9.13 -2.94 20.35
CA ASN A 226 -10.28 -2.51 21.16
C ASN A 226 -11.58 -2.38 20.37
N LEU A 227 -11.57 -2.57 19.04
CA LEU A 227 -12.77 -2.42 18.21
C LEU A 227 -13.84 -3.47 18.53
N TYR A 228 -13.47 -4.64 19.07
CA TYR A 228 -14.45 -5.63 19.55
C TYR A 228 -15.34 -5.12 20.69
N LYS A 229 -14.94 -4.04 21.39
CA LYS A 229 -15.77 -3.41 22.42
C LYS A 229 -16.79 -2.43 21.83
N GLU A 230 -16.62 -2.02 20.58
CA GLU A 230 -17.50 -1.07 19.93
C GLU A 230 -18.80 -1.71 19.43
N SER A 231 -19.87 -0.91 19.32
CA SER A 231 -21.15 -1.37 18.78
C SER A 231 -21.04 -1.68 17.28
N TYR A 232 -21.94 -2.53 16.77
CA TYR A 232 -21.99 -2.83 15.33
C TYR A 232 -22.22 -1.58 14.47
N GLU A 233 -23.04 -0.64 14.96
CA GLU A 233 -23.28 0.65 14.27
C GLU A 233 -22.00 1.51 14.20
N SER A 234 -21.21 1.55 15.28
CA SER A 234 -19.91 2.25 15.29
C SER A 234 -18.96 1.67 14.24
N LEU A 235 -18.89 0.34 14.16
CA LEU A 235 -18.08 -0.35 13.16
C LEU A 235 -18.51 -0.03 11.72
N ILE A 236 -19.81 0.08 11.44
CA ILE A 236 -20.29 0.49 10.10
C ILE A 236 -19.78 1.90 9.76
N LYS A 237 -19.89 2.84 10.70
CA LYS A 237 -19.43 4.22 10.49
C LYS A 237 -17.93 4.28 10.20
N LYS A 238 -17.13 3.56 11.00
CA LYS A 238 -15.68 3.45 10.79
C LYS A 238 -15.32 2.75 9.47
N GLU A 239 -16.06 1.73 9.06
CA GLU A 239 -15.89 1.07 7.77
C GLU A 239 -16.12 2.05 6.62
N MET A 240 -17.21 2.84 6.66
CA MET A 240 -17.50 3.85 5.64
C MET A 240 -16.42 4.95 5.59
N GLU A 241 -15.93 5.39 6.75
CA GLU A 241 -14.86 6.37 6.85
C GLU A 241 -13.55 5.83 6.22
N LEU A 242 -13.15 4.60 6.58
CA LEU A 242 -11.98 3.95 5.99
C LEU A 242 -12.16 3.73 4.47
N LEU A 243 -13.35 3.37 3.99
CA LEU A 243 -13.63 3.26 2.57
C LEU A 243 -13.42 4.60 1.85
N ASN A 244 -13.88 5.72 2.41
CA ASN A 244 -13.63 7.04 1.82
C ASN A 244 -12.14 7.39 1.81
N GLN A 245 -11.44 7.12 2.91
CA GLN A 245 -10.01 7.40 3.03
C GLN A 245 -9.16 6.54 2.09
N THR A 246 -9.49 5.26 1.92
CA THR A 246 -8.81 4.37 0.98
C THR A 246 -9.00 4.82 -0.46
N ARG A 247 -10.17 5.34 -0.84
CA ARG A 247 -10.37 5.96 -2.17
C ARG A 247 -9.50 7.20 -2.37
N LEU A 248 -9.46 8.09 -1.37
CA LEU A 248 -8.63 9.31 -1.42
C LEU A 248 -7.13 8.96 -1.56
N LEU A 249 -6.65 8.04 -0.72
CA LEU A 249 -5.26 7.57 -0.77
C LEU A 249 -4.95 6.79 -2.04
N GLY A 250 -5.89 5.99 -2.54
CA GLY A 250 -5.77 5.28 -3.80
C GLY A 250 -5.60 6.25 -4.98
N ALA A 251 -6.40 7.32 -5.02
CA ALA A 251 -6.23 8.40 -5.98
C ALA A 251 -4.89 9.13 -5.81
N ALA A 252 -4.43 9.35 -4.57
CA ALA A 252 -3.13 9.96 -4.29
C ALA A 252 -1.96 9.08 -4.78
N VAL A 253 -2.05 7.75 -4.63
CA VAL A 253 -1.06 6.80 -5.17
C VAL A 253 -1.02 6.87 -6.69
N VAL A 254 -2.18 6.86 -7.36
CA VAL A 254 -2.25 6.98 -8.83
C VAL A 254 -1.69 8.32 -9.31
N LYS A 255 -1.98 9.42 -8.57
CA LYS A 255 -1.43 10.76 -8.84
C LYS A 255 0.09 10.80 -8.68
N ALA A 256 0.63 10.12 -7.66
CA ALA A 256 2.07 10.03 -7.43
C ALA A 256 2.76 9.18 -8.50
N ASN A 257 2.19 8.02 -8.81
CA ASN A 257 2.71 7.11 -9.82
C ASN A 257 1.60 6.20 -10.37
N SER A 258 1.20 6.42 -11.62
CA SER A 258 0.09 5.69 -12.25
C SER A 258 0.36 4.20 -12.45
N ASN A 259 1.63 3.78 -12.46
CA ASN A 259 2.02 2.40 -12.71
C ASN A 259 2.00 1.53 -11.44
N PHE A 260 2.02 2.13 -10.25
CA PHE A 260 2.19 1.37 -8.99
C PHE A 260 1.14 0.28 -8.81
N MET A 261 -0.13 0.60 -9.07
CA MET A 261 -1.22 -0.37 -8.88
C MET A 261 -1.16 -1.54 -9.86
N PHE A 262 -0.62 -1.35 -11.06
CA PHE A 262 -0.47 -2.42 -12.04
C PHE A 262 0.56 -3.45 -11.57
N PHE A 263 1.75 -2.98 -11.17
CA PHE A 263 2.83 -3.83 -10.69
C PHE A 263 2.62 -4.35 -9.27
N LEU A 264 1.64 -3.83 -8.51
CA LEU A 264 1.22 -4.45 -7.26
C LEU A 264 0.63 -5.86 -7.49
N PHE A 265 -0.05 -6.08 -8.63
CA PHE A 265 -0.64 -7.37 -8.98
C PHE A 265 0.30 -8.28 -9.78
N ASP A 266 1.25 -7.70 -10.50
CA ASP A 266 2.31 -8.42 -11.22
C ASP A 266 3.69 -7.81 -10.90
N PRO A 267 4.31 -8.20 -9.77
CA PRO A 267 5.45 -7.48 -9.21
C PRO A 267 6.80 -7.97 -9.73
N ASP A 268 6.86 -9.11 -10.43
CA ASP A 268 8.10 -9.86 -10.62
C ASP A 268 9.18 -9.06 -11.34
N GLU A 269 8.81 -8.29 -12.37
CA GLU A 269 9.72 -7.41 -13.10
C GLU A 269 10.27 -6.30 -12.20
N ALA A 270 9.40 -5.53 -11.57
CA ALA A 270 9.76 -4.41 -10.71
C ALA A 270 10.58 -4.83 -9.47
N LEU A 271 10.34 -6.04 -8.95
CA LEU A 271 11.08 -6.61 -7.83
C LEU A 271 12.50 -7.04 -8.20
N CYS A 272 12.78 -7.33 -9.47
CA CYS A 272 14.12 -7.73 -9.93
C CYS A 272 15.00 -6.54 -10.33
N GLU A 273 14.42 -5.36 -10.49
CA GLU A 273 15.09 -4.17 -10.97
C GLU A 273 16.11 -3.59 -9.97
N LYS A 274 17.10 -2.84 -10.47
CA LYS A 274 18.07 -2.12 -9.62
C LYS A 274 18.29 -0.71 -10.12
N PRO A 275 17.36 0.21 -9.85
CA PRO A 275 17.50 1.58 -10.33
C PRO A 275 18.68 2.29 -9.65
N GLU A 276 19.52 2.96 -10.44
CA GLU A 276 20.59 3.80 -9.91
C GLU A 276 20.10 5.19 -9.51
N ALA A 277 19.04 5.66 -10.17
CA ALA A 277 18.36 6.93 -9.94
C ALA A 277 16.90 6.83 -10.40
N TYR A 278 16.07 7.78 -9.97
CA TYR A 278 14.69 7.90 -10.42
C TYR A 278 14.27 9.36 -10.53
N SER A 279 13.15 9.61 -11.21
CA SER A 279 12.42 10.88 -11.17
C SER A 279 11.03 10.63 -10.58
N MET A 280 10.42 11.64 -9.97
CA MET A 280 9.05 11.52 -9.47
C MET A 280 8.10 11.12 -10.61
N GLY A 281 7.28 10.10 -10.39
CA GLY A 281 6.37 9.49 -11.36
C GLY A 281 7.02 8.50 -12.33
N SER A 282 8.33 8.28 -12.26
CA SER A 282 9.02 7.37 -13.20
C SER A 282 8.79 5.89 -12.85
N TRP A 283 9.09 5.01 -13.80
CA TRP A 283 9.00 3.57 -13.57
C TRP A 283 10.01 3.09 -12.50
N GLU A 284 11.19 3.71 -12.44
CA GLU A 284 12.21 3.42 -11.44
C GLU A 284 11.75 3.76 -10.02
N GLU A 285 11.03 4.88 -9.85
CA GLU A 285 10.43 5.25 -8.56
C GLU A 285 9.40 4.21 -8.12
N MET A 286 8.56 3.77 -9.07
CA MET A 286 7.58 2.71 -8.84
C MET A 286 8.26 1.42 -8.41
N ALA A 287 9.28 0.98 -9.14
CA ALA A 287 10.01 -0.25 -8.84
C ALA A 287 10.64 -0.20 -7.44
N LEU A 288 11.29 0.92 -7.08
CA LEU A 288 11.82 1.13 -5.73
C LEU A 288 10.70 1.11 -4.67
N GLY A 289 9.59 1.80 -4.92
CA GLY A 289 8.45 1.82 -4.00
C GLY A 289 7.85 0.43 -3.78
N LEU A 290 7.80 -0.38 -4.82
CA LEU A 290 7.36 -1.77 -4.74
C LEU A 290 8.37 -2.63 -3.97
N GLN A 291 9.68 -2.51 -4.24
CA GLN A 291 10.72 -3.22 -3.50
C GLN A 291 10.75 -2.87 -1.99
N ASN A 292 10.38 -1.64 -1.65
CA ASN A 292 10.29 -1.19 -0.26
C ASN A 292 9.06 -1.77 0.45
N SER A 293 7.92 -1.85 -0.24
CA SER A 293 6.61 -2.08 0.40
C SER A 293 5.98 -3.44 0.14
N TYR A 294 6.34 -4.16 -0.93
CA TYR A 294 5.62 -5.36 -1.38
C TYR A 294 5.58 -6.48 -0.34
N ALA A 295 6.64 -6.65 0.45
CA ALA A 295 6.64 -7.62 1.55
C ALA A 295 5.54 -7.31 2.57
N ALA A 296 5.30 -6.03 2.90
CA ALA A 296 4.22 -5.62 3.80
C ALA A 296 2.84 -5.91 3.21
N TRP A 297 2.65 -5.64 1.91
CA TRP A 297 1.40 -5.97 1.20
C TRP A 297 1.12 -7.48 1.20
N TRP A 298 2.15 -8.28 0.92
CA TRP A 298 2.04 -9.73 0.87
C TRP A 298 1.75 -10.35 2.25
N GLU A 299 2.42 -9.85 3.29
CA GLU A 299 2.28 -10.33 4.67
C GLU A 299 0.95 -9.89 5.32
N THR A 300 0.33 -8.81 4.82
CA THR A 300 -0.97 -8.32 5.31
C THR A 300 -2.13 -9.09 4.67
N GLU A 301 -2.46 -10.24 5.24
CA GLU A 301 -3.48 -11.16 4.70
C GLU A 301 -4.86 -10.50 4.55
N GLY A 302 -5.55 -10.80 3.43
CA GLY A 302 -6.88 -10.29 3.12
C GLY A 302 -6.90 -8.96 2.34
N VAL A 303 -5.84 -8.15 2.41
CA VAL A 303 -5.79 -6.87 1.67
C VAL A 303 -5.69 -7.11 0.16
N LEU A 304 -4.75 -7.93 -0.29
CA LEU A 304 -4.62 -8.25 -1.71
C LEU A 304 -5.84 -9.02 -2.24
N ASP A 305 -6.48 -9.85 -1.42
CA ASP A 305 -7.70 -10.55 -1.81
C ASP A 305 -8.86 -9.57 -2.03
N LEU A 306 -8.99 -8.57 -1.16
CA LEU A 306 -9.98 -7.50 -1.29
C LEU A 306 -9.74 -6.67 -2.57
N LEU A 307 -8.50 -6.28 -2.85
CA LEU A 307 -8.16 -5.52 -4.06
C LEU A 307 -8.37 -6.34 -5.34
N ASN A 308 -8.09 -7.65 -5.31
CA ASN A 308 -8.37 -8.52 -6.46
C ASN A 308 -9.87 -8.71 -6.69
N ASP A 309 -10.70 -8.78 -5.64
CA ASP A 309 -12.16 -8.85 -5.79
C ASP A 309 -12.70 -7.52 -6.37
N ALA A 310 -12.18 -6.37 -5.93
CA ALA A 310 -12.52 -5.07 -6.52
C ALA A 310 -12.14 -4.98 -8.00
N ARG A 311 -10.95 -5.48 -8.37
CA ARG A 311 -10.49 -5.59 -9.76
C ARG A 311 -11.39 -6.51 -10.59
N ALA A 312 -11.80 -7.65 -10.05
CA ALA A 312 -12.71 -8.56 -10.72
C ALA A 312 -14.10 -7.94 -10.94
N CYS A 313 -14.62 -7.21 -9.95
CA CYS A 313 -15.86 -6.45 -10.10
C CYS A 313 -15.75 -5.38 -11.19
N ALA A 314 -14.65 -4.61 -11.17
CA ALA A 314 -14.39 -3.58 -12.18
C ALA A 314 -14.28 -4.16 -13.60
N ALA A 315 -13.60 -5.30 -13.75
CA ALA A 315 -13.52 -5.99 -15.04
C ALA A 315 -14.91 -6.41 -15.53
N ARG A 316 -15.66 -7.15 -14.70
CA ARG A 316 -16.97 -7.71 -15.05
C ARG A 316 -17.96 -6.62 -15.50
N ASP A 317 -17.97 -5.47 -14.83
CA ASP A 317 -18.88 -4.36 -15.15
C ASP A 317 -18.44 -3.55 -16.37
N SER A 318 -17.20 -3.73 -16.84
CA SER A 318 -16.65 -3.07 -18.02
C SER A 318 -16.53 -3.97 -19.25
N GLU A 319 -16.91 -5.25 -19.16
CA GLU A 319 -16.85 -6.19 -20.28
C GLU A 319 -17.61 -5.66 -21.50
N ASP A 320 -18.88 -5.26 -21.31
CA ASP A 320 -19.74 -4.80 -22.39
C ASP A 320 -19.27 -3.44 -22.95
N GLU A 321 -18.81 -2.52 -22.10
CA GLU A 321 -18.24 -1.21 -22.51
C GLU A 321 -17.00 -1.38 -23.41
N ILE A 322 -16.17 -2.39 -23.15
CA ILE A 322 -14.92 -2.60 -23.89
C ILE A 322 -15.20 -3.18 -25.28
N GLU A 323 -16.22 -4.03 -25.41
CA GLU A 323 -16.67 -4.50 -26.72
C GLU A 323 -17.09 -3.32 -27.60
N GLU A 324 -17.91 -2.40 -27.06
CA GLU A 324 -18.33 -1.17 -27.76
C GLU A 324 -17.16 -0.21 -28.08
N MET A 325 -16.24 -0.01 -27.12
CA MET A 325 -15.07 0.84 -27.32
C MET A 325 -14.14 0.32 -28.43
N LEU A 326 -14.02 -1.00 -28.59
CA LEU A 326 -13.20 -1.60 -29.64
C LEU A 326 -13.78 -1.43 -31.03
N GLU A 327 -15.10 -1.52 -31.18
CA GLU A 327 -15.77 -1.21 -32.44
C GLU A 327 -15.46 0.23 -32.88
N CYS A 328 -15.36 1.15 -31.91
CA CYS A 328 -14.94 2.52 -32.15
C CYS A 328 -13.42 2.68 -32.41
N GLU A 329 -12.56 2.01 -31.64
CA GLU A 329 -11.08 2.14 -31.75
C GLU A 329 -10.50 1.43 -32.98
N ALA A 330 -11.11 0.34 -33.46
CA ALA A 330 -10.74 -0.30 -34.72
C ALA A 330 -10.75 0.69 -35.91
N SER A 331 -11.51 1.78 -35.81
CA SER A 331 -11.55 2.86 -36.79
C SER A 331 -10.40 3.89 -36.68
N ARG A 332 -9.62 3.92 -35.58
CA ARG A 332 -8.68 5.01 -35.22
C ARG A 332 -7.21 4.63 -35.07
N SER A 333 -6.84 3.38 -35.40
CA SER A 333 -5.49 2.81 -35.39
C SER A 333 -4.92 2.48 -34.00
N GLY A 334 -4.62 1.19 -33.81
CA GLY A 334 -3.99 0.60 -32.64
C GLY A 334 -4.54 -0.80 -32.34
N THR A 335 -3.71 -1.83 -32.51
CA THR A 335 -4.03 -3.25 -32.23
C THR A 335 -3.89 -3.57 -30.73
N ARG A 336 -4.70 -2.98 -29.85
CA ARG A 336 -4.83 -3.49 -28.46
C ARG A 336 -5.92 -4.56 -28.45
N THR A 337 -5.70 -5.62 -27.67
CA THR A 337 -6.70 -6.67 -27.52
C THR A 337 -7.73 -6.27 -26.45
N PRO A 338 -9.00 -6.73 -26.56
CA PRO A 338 -10.01 -6.52 -25.51
C PRO A 338 -9.52 -6.92 -24.13
N LYS A 339 -8.74 -8.00 -24.07
CA LYS A 339 -8.16 -8.50 -22.83
C LYS A 339 -7.20 -7.49 -22.19
N GLU A 340 -6.32 -6.86 -22.96
CA GLU A 340 -5.38 -5.85 -22.45
C GLU A 340 -6.12 -4.59 -21.98
N MET A 341 -7.15 -4.14 -22.72
CA MET A 341 -7.97 -3.00 -22.30
C MET A 341 -8.74 -3.31 -21.01
N LEU A 342 -9.29 -4.53 -20.90
CA LEU A 342 -9.99 -5.00 -19.71
C LEU A 342 -9.05 -5.09 -18.51
N GLU A 343 -7.83 -5.59 -18.71
CA GLU A 343 -6.80 -5.60 -17.67
C GLU A 343 -6.50 -4.19 -17.16
N ASP A 344 -6.34 -3.20 -18.06
CA ASP A 344 -6.09 -1.81 -17.68
C ASP A 344 -7.27 -1.17 -16.93
N VAL A 345 -8.48 -1.30 -17.50
CA VAL A 345 -9.70 -0.74 -16.91
C VAL A 345 -9.96 -1.36 -15.54
N SER A 346 -9.72 -2.66 -15.39
CA SER A 346 -9.90 -3.37 -14.13
C SER A 346 -9.04 -2.80 -13.00
N VAL A 347 -7.81 -2.36 -13.29
CA VAL A 347 -6.90 -1.76 -12.31
C VAL A 347 -7.28 -0.29 -12.06
N ASN A 348 -7.55 0.47 -13.11
CA ASN A 348 -7.87 1.90 -13.01
C ASN A 348 -9.16 2.18 -12.23
N ARG A 349 -10.13 1.25 -12.27
CA ARG A 349 -11.43 1.40 -11.61
C ARG A 349 -11.50 0.78 -10.21
N ILE A 350 -10.44 0.14 -9.68
CA ILE A 350 -10.44 -0.54 -8.37
C ILE A 350 -11.10 0.29 -7.25
N TRP A 351 -10.75 1.57 -7.16
CA TRP A 351 -11.22 2.43 -6.08
C TRP A 351 -12.73 2.76 -6.17
N GLY A 352 -13.32 2.66 -7.36
CA GLY A 352 -14.77 2.76 -7.54
C GLY A 352 -15.52 1.48 -7.11
N TYR A 353 -14.81 0.35 -7.04
CA TYR A 353 -15.38 -0.98 -6.74
C TYR A 353 -14.97 -1.55 -5.38
N ILE A 354 -14.25 -0.77 -4.57
CA ILE A 354 -13.76 -1.25 -3.26
C ILE A 354 -14.90 -1.54 -2.27
N ASP A 355 -16.02 -0.79 -2.33
CA ASP A 355 -17.20 -1.05 -1.50
C ASP A 355 -17.84 -2.38 -1.85
N TRP A 356 -18.00 -2.65 -3.15
CA TRP A 356 -18.52 -3.92 -3.65
C TRP A 356 -17.66 -5.09 -3.18
N ALA A 357 -16.33 -4.93 -3.19
CA ALA A 357 -15.41 -5.94 -2.68
C ALA A 357 -15.59 -6.18 -1.17
N VAL A 358 -15.77 -5.13 -0.37
CA VAL A 358 -16.03 -5.24 1.07
C VAL A 358 -17.38 -5.92 1.34
N GLU A 359 -18.42 -5.56 0.60
CA GLU A 359 -19.74 -6.18 0.69
C GLU A 359 -19.71 -7.66 0.29
N ASN A 360 -19.03 -7.97 -0.81
CA ASN A 360 -18.80 -9.33 -1.28
C ASN A 360 -18.10 -10.19 -0.24
N ALA A 361 -17.00 -9.67 0.32
CA ALA A 361 -16.24 -10.34 1.37
C ALA A 361 -17.02 -10.44 2.70
N SER A 362 -18.13 -9.71 2.82
CA SER A 362 -19.08 -9.76 3.94
C SER A 362 -20.34 -10.59 3.64
N TYR A 363 -20.44 -11.22 2.46
CA TYR A 363 -21.62 -11.96 2.05
C TYR A 363 -21.51 -13.45 2.42
N LEU A 364 -22.55 -13.99 3.07
CA LEU A 364 -22.59 -15.39 3.53
C LEU A 364 -23.40 -16.33 2.61
N GLY A 365 -24.03 -15.80 1.57
CA GLY A 365 -24.84 -16.59 0.64
C GLY A 365 -24.02 -17.20 -0.52
N PRO A 366 -24.71 -17.75 -1.53
CA PRO A 366 -24.05 -18.33 -2.70
C PRO A 366 -23.34 -17.27 -3.54
N TRP A 367 -22.23 -17.64 -4.19
CA TRP A 367 -21.41 -16.68 -4.96
C TRP A 367 -22.24 -15.98 -6.05
N SER A 368 -23.11 -16.67 -6.78
CA SER A 368 -23.97 -16.05 -7.81
C SER A 368 -24.90 -14.92 -7.32
N GLU A 369 -25.10 -14.80 -6.00
CA GLU A 369 -25.99 -13.81 -5.37
C GLU A 369 -25.25 -12.78 -4.52
N ARG A 370 -23.93 -12.69 -4.67
CA ARG A 370 -23.17 -11.62 -4.02
C ARG A 370 -23.66 -10.24 -4.47
N PRO A 371 -23.53 -9.21 -3.60
CA PRO A 371 -24.01 -7.86 -3.90
C PRO A 371 -23.53 -7.32 -5.25
N SER A 372 -22.24 -7.49 -5.57
CA SER A 372 -21.72 -7.04 -6.86
C SER A 372 -22.31 -7.78 -8.06
N GLU A 373 -22.53 -9.10 -7.95
CA GLU A 373 -23.10 -9.92 -9.03
C GLU A 373 -24.54 -9.52 -9.34
N ARG A 374 -25.31 -9.19 -8.30
CA ARG A 374 -26.67 -8.66 -8.46
C ARG A 374 -26.65 -7.28 -9.10
N HIS A 375 -25.76 -6.41 -8.64
CA HIS A 375 -25.59 -5.07 -9.21
C HIS A 375 -25.27 -5.13 -10.70
N THR A 376 -24.29 -5.93 -11.11
CA THR A 376 -23.95 -6.13 -12.53
C THR A 376 -25.15 -6.60 -13.33
N ARG A 377 -25.86 -7.62 -12.84
CA ARG A 377 -27.03 -8.18 -13.52
C ARG A 377 -28.13 -7.13 -13.70
N GLU A 378 -28.45 -6.40 -12.64
CA GLU A 378 -29.43 -5.31 -12.67
C GLU A 378 -29.02 -4.21 -13.66
N ASN A 379 -27.74 -3.81 -13.68
CA ASN A 379 -27.23 -2.83 -14.64
C ASN A 379 -27.35 -3.33 -16.08
N LYS A 380 -26.99 -4.59 -16.36
CA LYS A 380 -27.14 -5.19 -17.70
C LYS A 380 -28.60 -5.27 -18.13
N GLU A 381 -29.51 -5.62 -17.22
CA GLU A 381 -30.95 -5.62 -17.48
C GLU A 381 -31.50 -4.21 -17.77
N ILE A 382 -31.01 -3.18 -17.08
CA ILE A 382 -31.38 -1.78 -17.33
C ILE A 382 -30.85 -1.34 -18.71
N TYR A 383 -29.59 -1.61 -19.01
CA TYR A 383 -28.98 -1.22 -20.28
C TYR A 383 -29.68 -1.88 -21.47
N ALA A 384 -29.99 -3.18 -21.38
CA ALA A 384 -30.74 -3.90 -22.41
C ALA A 384 -32.15 -3.31 -22.63
N ARG A 385 -32.81 -2.80 -21.58
CA ARG A 385 -34.10 -2.11 -21.73
C ARG A 385 -33.96 -0.77 -22.46
N ILE A 386 -32.93 0.01 -22.13
CA ILE A 386 -32.65 1.29 -22.80
C ILE A 386 -32.41 1.07 -24.29
N LEU A 387 -31.57 0.10 -24.66
CA LEU A 387 -31.30 -0.24 -26.06
C LEU A 387 -32.56 -0.70 -26.80
N ALA A 388 -33.44 -1.46 -26.15
CA ALA A 388 -34.71 -1.87 -26.73
C ALA A 388 -35.65 -0.68 -26.96
N GLU A 389 -35.74 0.25 -26.00
CA GLU A 389 -36.52 1.49 -26.12
C GLU A 389 -35.98 2.41 -27.23
N GLU A 390 -34.65 2.50 -27.39
CA GLU A 390 -34.01 3.26 -28.46
C GLU A 390 -34.28 2.64 -29.84
N ALA A 391 -34.19 1.31 -29.97
CA ALA A 391 -34.49 0.61 -31.22
C ALA A 391 -35.98 0.75 -31.61
N GLU A 392 -36.90 0.65 -30.64
CA GLU A 392 -38.33 0.88 -30.88
C GLU A 392 -38.60 2.34 -31.34
N MET A 393 -37.87 3.32 -30.81
CA MET A 393 -37.96 4.71 -31.27
C MET A 393 -37.41 4.89 -32.70
N GLU A 394 -36.27 4.28 -33.03
CA GLU A 394 -35.69 4.35 -34.38
C GLU A 394 -36.62 3.70 -35.43
N ASP A 395 -37.17 2.52 -35.15
CA ASP A 395 -38.15 1.85 -36.03
C ASP A 395 -39.40 2.72 -36.24
N SER A 396 -39.89 3.40 -35.19
CA SER A 396 -41.05 4.30 -35.29
C SER A 396 -40.78 5.56 -36.13
N LEU A 397 -39.53 6.02 -36.19
CA LEU A 397 -39.11 7.15 -37.01
C LEU A 397 -38.94 6.74 -38.48
N ASP A 398 -38.46 5.52 -38.74
CA ASP A 398 -38.28 5.02 -40.11
C ASP A 398 -39.64 4.67 -40.76
N GLU A 399 -40.63 4.16 -40.00
CA GLU A 399 -42.01 3.98 -40.49
C GLU A 399 -42.73 5.31 -40.81
N GLY A 400 -42.32 6.42 -40.18
CA GLY A 400 -42.88 7.75 -40.43
C GLY A 400 -42.37 8.46 -41.70
N VAL A 401 -41.26 7.99 -42.29
CA VAL A 401 -40.65 8.59 -43.49
C VAL A 401 -41.26 8.03 -44.79
N TRP A 402 -41.96 6.89 -44.75
CA TRP A 402 -42.60 6.27 -45.93
C TRP A 402 -44.06 6.64 -46.15
N SER A 403 -44.69 7.43 -45.27
CA SER A 403 -46.10 7.82 -45.37
C SER A 403 -46.34 9.23 -45.93
N GLY A 404 -45.36 9.83 -46.61
CA GLY A 404 -45.41 11.22 -47.06
C GLY A 404 -45.00 11.45 -48.51
N ASP A 405 -45.62 10.74 -49.47
CA ASP A 405 -45.66 11.16 -50.88
C ASP A 405 -46.74 10.38 -51.65
N GLU A 406 -48.01 10.73 -51.44
CA GLU A 406 -49.07 10.54 -52.44
C GLU A 406 -50.14 11.62 -52.18
N TYR A 407 -50.08 12.76 -52.88
CA TYR A 407 -51.24 13.54 -53.36
C TYR A 407 -50.87 14.55 -54.43
#